data_AF-A0A380TCK7-F1
#
_entry.id   AF-A0A380TCK7-F1
#
_cell.length_a   1.000
_cell.length_b   1.000
_cell.length_c   1.000
_cell.angle_alpha   90.00
_cell.angle_beta   90.00
_cell.angle_gamma   90.00
#
_symmetry.space_group_name_H-M   'P 1'
#
loop_
_entity.id
_entity.type
_entity.pdbx_description
1 polymer ?
#
loop_
_entity_poly.entity_id
_entity_poly.type
_entity_poly.pdbx_seq_one_letter_code
_entity_poly.pdbx_strand_id
1 'polypeptide(L)'
;MIPALLQAGVTAVIYDSIHRFRACRDYPYAGINEGMLPPNASEQSNDPVDDWLQLNNIWAGSKISPSLLKPEYVQYTDPDGVTAKIVAVPAERYIGNEDARGGYGALQYGAVLGQVYDQIVATGSFDPKHPPFFLLHSDGDNHGGGADSYYKHNTGQLVQWLNEDPRFELTTIRDYLDRFPPDPSRAVHIEPGSWSGADNGDPQFMKWFSRYNESYSPDLNSWAVLTAFQNMVHTIEDAEPDHPALGEAMRLLLLAETSCYWYWTGQTIWDQQVTNAANLGERMLAEALKALTATGRDRTGPTIFAPWVTPENPGGKRWGQGCLLDAPRDGTVHTFIHDVSGLGEVRLILRTASGERVLPMQNRGPYPSQTGAAITSHYFTALLPVGAGDVRYYIEAVDKRGNVARSALERIYLA
;
A
#
# COMPACT_ATOMS: atom_id res chain seq x y z
N MET A 1 -2.36 2.70 -7.97
CA MET A 1 -3.79 2.73 -7.56
C MET A 1 -4.58 3.94 -8.07
N ILE A 2 -4.02 5.16 -8.06
CA ILE A 2 -4.79 6.39 -8.36
C ILE A 2 -5.63 6.34 -9.65
N PRO A 3 -5.11 5.93 -10.82
CA PRO A 3 -5.93 5.88 -12.04
C PRO A 3 -7.16 4.97 -11.93
N ALA A 4 -6.99 3.79 -11.33
CA ALA A 4 -8.10 2.83 -11.13
C ALA A 4 -9.16 3.37 -10.17
N LEU A 5 -8.75 4.07 -9.11
CA LEU A 5 -9.68 4.71 -8.16
C LEU A 5 -10.53 5.79 -8.85
N LEU A 6 -9.91 6.63 -9.67
CA LEU A 6 -10.62 7.66 -10.44
C LEU A 6 -11.60 7.04 -11.45
N GLN A 7 -11.20 5.97 -12.13
CA GLN A 7 -12.08 5.23 -13.05
C GLN A 7 -13.30 4.64 -12.33
N ALA A 8 -13.13 4.23 -11.07
CA ALA A 8 -14.23 3.76 -10.20
C ALA A 8 -15.08 4.90 -9.61
N GLY A 9 -14.76 6.17 -9.88
CA GLY A 9 -15.49 7.33 -9.37
C GLY A 9 -15.11 7.74 -7.94
N VAL A 10 -14.02 7.22 -7.40
CA VAL A 10 -13.49 7.62 -6.09
C VAL A 10 -12.78 8.96 -6.22
N THR A 11 -13.17 9.95 -5.40
CA THR A 11 -12.62 11.32 -5.45
C THR A 11 -11.68 11.65 -4.30
N ALA A 12 -11.75 10.89 -3.20
CA ALA A 12 -10.86 11.03 -2.05
C ALA A 12 -10.56 9.66 -1.43
N VAL A 13 -9.36 9.52 -0.89
CA VAL A 13 -8.92 8.33 -0.13
C VAL A 13 -8.41 8.72 1.25
N ILE A 14 -8.53 7.80 2.19
CA ILE A 14 -7.98 7.94 3.55
C ILE A 14 -6.64 7.23 3.60
N TYR A 15 -5.66 7.81 4.30
CA TYR A 15 -4.34 7.21 4.50
C TYR A 15 -3.84 7.42 5.94
N ASP A 16 -2.96 6.55 6.43
CA ASP A 16 -2.28 6.72 7.72
C ASP A 16 -1.29 7.90 7.65
N SER A 17 -1.49 8.91 8.50
CA SER A 17 -0.77 10.18 8.47
C SER A 17 0.75 10.05 8.47
N ILE A 18 1.31 8.98 9.04
CA ILE A 18 2.76 8.83 9.12
C ILE A 18 3.42 8.78 7.73
N HIS A 19 2.73 8.28 6.71
CA HIS A 19 3.26 8.15 5.36
C HIS A 19 3.53 9.49 4.71
N ARG A 20 2.79 10.53 5.12
CA ARG A 20 3.04 11.91 4.73
C ARG A 20 4.18 12.55 5.53
N PHE A 21 4.32 12.19 6.80
CA PHE A 21 5.40 12.66 7.67
C PHE A 21 6.75 12.11 7.20
N ARG A 22 6.83 10.79 6.98
CA ARG A 22 8.02 10.06 6.55
C ARG A 22 8.50 10.46 5.17
N ALA A 23 7.61 10.95 4.32
CA ALA A 23 7.95 11.50 3.02
C ALA A 23 8.60 12.90 3.06
N CYS A 24 8.76 13.53 4.24
CA CYS A 24 9.48 14.80 4.39
C CYS A 24 11.00 14.56 4.47
N ARG A 25 11.78 15.43 3.80
CA ARG A 25 13.26 15.36 3.77
C ARG A 25 13.94 15.41 5.14
N ASP A 26 13.29 16.03 6.11
CA ASP A 26 13.79 16.25 7.46
C ASP A 26 13.10 15.35 8.51
N TYR A 27 12.34 14.34 8.08
CA TYR A 27 11.58 13.48 8.99
C TYR A 27 12.47 12.98 10.15
N PRO A 28 12.11 13.29 11.41
CA PRO A 28 12.93 12.99 12.57
C PRO A 28 12.72 11.54 13.00
N TYR A 29 13.24 10.59 12.22
CA TYR A 29 13.12 9.15 12.48
C TYR A 29 13.52 8.80 13.91
N ALA A 30 12.61 8.16 14.65
CA ALA A 30 12.74 7.93 16.09
C ALA A 30 13.51 6.63 16.43
N GLY A 31 14.09 5.96 15.43
CA GLY A 31 14.77 4.69 15.62
C GLY A 31 13.78 3.54 15.81
N ILE A 32 14.26 2.47 16.45
CA ILE A 32 13.50 1.22 16.61
C ILE A 32 12.15 1.39 17.33
N ASN A 33 11.99 2.43 18.16
CA ASN A 33 10.77 2.70 18.90
C ASN A 33 9.59 3.10 17.99
N GLU A 34 9.87 3.56 16.76
CA GLU A 34 8.85 3.81 15.75
C GLU A 34 8.22 2.52 15.23
N GLY A 35 8.92 1.38 15.38
CA GLY A 35 8.48 0.07 14.91
C GLY A 35 8.43 -0.05 13.38
N MET A 36 9.13 0.82 12.65
CA MET A 36 9.27 0.80 11.20
C MET A 36 10.74 0.99 10.84
N LEU A 37 11.16 0.53 9.66
CA LEU A 37 12.48 0.89 9.12
C LEU A 37 12.53 2.40 8.83
N PRO A 38 13.73 3.02 8.84
CA PRO A 38 13.87 4.38 8.32
C PRO A 38 13.36 4.43 6.87
N PRO A 39 12.67 5.51 6.47
CA PRO A 39 12.17 5.64 5.11
C PRO A 39 13.32 5.51 4.11
N ASN A 40 13.02 4.93 2.94
CA ASN A 40 13.99 4.94 1.86
C ASN A 40 14.20 6.40 1.39
N ALA A 41 15.44 6.80 1.09
CA ALA A 41 15.73 8.20 0.79
C ALA A 41 14.94 8.74 -0.43
N SER A 42 14.60 7.89 -1.40
CA SER A 42 13.77 8.28 -2.56
C SER A 42 12.31 8.58 -2.19
N GLU A 43 11.84 8.12 -1.03
CA GLU A 43 10.51 8.42 -0.50
C GLU A 43 10.47 9.81 0.15
N GLN A 44 11.61 10.31 0.65
CA GLN A 44 11.73 11.60 1.32
C GLN A 44 11.80 12.77 0.32
N SER A 45 10.74 12.97 -0.46
CA SER A 45 10.70 13.93 -1.56
C SER A 45 10.02 15.25 -1.24
N ASN A 46 9.23 15.32 -0.16
CA ASN A 46 8.52 16.53 0.25
C ASN A 46 9.45 17.51 0.98
N ASP A 47 9.08 18.79 0.96
CA ASP A 47 9.82 19.83 1.65
C ASP A 47 9.85 19.64 3.18
N PRO A 48 10.91 20.10 3.85
CA PRO A 48 11.00 20.09 5.31
C PRO A 48 9.88 20.87 6.01
N VAL A 49 9.62 20.53 7.28
CA VAL A 49 8.67 21.25 8.15
C VAL A 49 9.32 21.58 9.49
N ASP A 50 8.85 22.62 10.17
CA ASP A 50 9.47 23.12 11.40
C ASP A 50 8.61 22.90 12.66
N ASP A 51 7.51 22.16 12.54
CA ASP A 51 6.50 22.02 13.59
C ASP A 51 6.39 20.62 14.21
N TRP A 52 7.44 19.80 14.10
CA TRP A 52 7.50 18.47 14.67
C TRP A 52 7.15 18.42 16.17
N LEU A 53 6.11 17.66 16.50
CA LEU A 53 5.52 17.54 17.84
C LEU A 53 5.63 16.11 18.36
N GLN A 54 6.22 15.95 19.54
CA GLN A 54 6.07 14.71 20.32
C GLN A 54 4.80 14.80 21.15
N LEU A 55 3.83 13.93 20.87
CA LEU A 55 2.62 13.84 21.68
C LEU A 55 2.92 13.24 23.05
N ASN A 56 2.28 13.80 24.08
CA ASN A 56 2.28 13.31 25.45
C ASN A 56 0.88 12.84 25.86
N ASN A 57 0.79 12.09 26.96
CA ASN A 57 -0.41 11.46 27.53
C ASN A 57 -0.95 10.24 26.75
N ILE A 58 -0.45 10.01 25.54
CA ILE A 58 -0.70 8.81 24.74
C ILE A 58 0.62 8.18 24.28
N TRP A 59 0.57 6.93 23.83
CA TRP A 59 1.72 6.32 23.19
C TRP A 59 1.90 6.88 21.77
N ALA A 60 3.06 7.49 21.51
CA ALA A 60 3.46 7.96 20.18
C ALA A 60 4.94 7.61 19.94
N GLY A 61 5.17 6.60 19.10
CA GLY A 61 6.51 6.07 18.81
C GLY A 61 7.41 7.00 17.98
N SER A 62 6.84 8.00 17.31
CA SER A 62 7.54 9.06 16.60
C SER A 62 6.80 10.40 16.70
N LYS A 63 7.43 11.47 16.21
CA LYS A 63 6.84 12.81 16.17
C LYS A 63 5.84 12.94 15.02
N ILE A 64 4.83 13.77 15.23
CA ILE A 64 3.85 14.18 14.20
C ILE A 64 4.13 15.60 13.71
N SER A 65 3.51 16.02 12.61
CA SER A 65 3.53 17.42 12.15
C SER A 65 2.09 17.95 12.00
N PRO A 66 1.64 18.85 12.90
CA PRO A 66 0.30 19.42 12.85
C PRO A 66 -0.06 20.15 11.55
N SER A 67 0.89 20.86 10.92
CA SER A 67 0.67 21.60 9.68
C SER A 67 0.39 20.72 8.46
N LEU A 68 0.79 19.45 8.54
CA LEU A 68 0.55 18.42 7.53
C LEU A 68 -0.77 17.67 7.75
N LEU A 69 -1.47 17.90 8.87
CA LEU A 69 -2.78 17.32 9.13
C LEU A 69 -3.87 18.10 8.39
N LYS A 70 -3.98 17.89 7.09
CA LYS A 70 -5.07 18.40 6.25
C LYS A 70 -5.18 17.56 4.97
N PRO A 71 -6.36 17.53 4.32
CA PRO A 71 -6.47 16.96 2.99
C PRO A 71 -5.57 17.67 1.98
N GLU A 72 -4.85 16.89 1.18
CA GLU A 72 -3.96 17.38 0.12
C GLU A 72 -4.19 16.55 -1.16
N TYR A 73 -3.85 17.09 -2.32
CA TYR A 73 -3.74 16.25 -3.51
C TYR A 73 -2.48 15.40 -3.42
N VAL A 74 -2.60 14.11 -3.74
CA VAL A 74 -1.47 13.22 -4.03
C VAL A 74 -1.47 12.87 -5.51
N GLN A 75 -0.30 12.56 -6.06
CA GLN A 75 -0.16 12.28 -7.48
C GLN A 75 0.67 11.04 -7.78
N TYR A 76 0.32 10.38 -8.88
CA TYR A 76 1.06 9.28 -9.46
C TYR A 76 1.30 9.59 -10.93
N THR A 77 2.55 9.43 -11.36
CA THR A 77 2.96 9.49 -12.76
C THR A 77 3.33 8.09 -13.21
N ASP A 78 2.69 7.60 -14.26
CA ASP A 78 2.93 6.26 -14.80
C ASP A 78 4.23 6.18 -15.64
N PRO A 79 4.63 4.98 -16.09
CA PRO A 79 5.81 4.82 -16.95
C PRO A 79 5.76 5.65 -18.25
N ASP A 80 4.59 5.98 -18.79
CA ASP A 80 4.44 6.76 -20.02
C ASP A 80 4.41 8.29 -19.76
N GLY A 81 4.49 8.71 -18.50
CA GLY A 81 4.50 10.11 -18.10
C GLY A 81 3.11 10.69 -17.84
N VAL A 82 2.05 9.88 -17.89
CA VAL A 82 0.69 10.32 -17.61
C VAL A 82 0.53 10.47 -16.10
N THR A 83 0.09 11.65 -15.67
CA THR A 83 -0.10 11.97 -14.26
C THR A 83 -1.57 11.98 -13.89
N ALA A 84 -1.92 11.29 -12.80
CA ALA A 84 -3.22 11.32 -12.17
C ALA A 84 -3.11 11.84 -10.74
N LYS A 85 -4.14 12.56 -10.27
CA LYS A 85 -4.21 13.09 -8.91
C LYS A 85 -5.50 12.67 -8.22
N ILE A 86 -5.45 12.49 -6.91
CA ILE A 86 -6.61 12.26 -6.05
C ILE A 86 -6.43 13.00 -4.73
N VAL A 87 -7.53 13.35 -4.07
CA VAL A 87 -7.45 13.92 -2.72
C VAL A 87 -7.12 12.81 -1.73
N ALA A 88 -6.14 13.04 -0.86
CA ALA A 88 -5.79 12.16 0.25
C ALA A 88 -6.13 12.86 1.57
N VAL A 89 -6.79 12.15 2.47
CA VAL A 89 -7.25 12.62 3.76
C VAL A 89 -6.47 11.91 4.87
N PRO A 90 -5.76 12.65 5.75
CA PRO A 90 -4.98 12.02 6.79
C PRO A 90 -5.89 11.44 7.87
N ALA A 91 -5.66 10.17 8.18
CA ALA A 91 -6.11 9.53 9.40
C ALA A 91 -4.95 9.61 10.39
N GLU A 92 -5.12 10.33 11.52
CA GLU A 92 -4.00 10.56 12.41
C GLU A 92 -3.69 9.29 13.21
N ARG A 93 -2.49 8.74 12.97
CA ARG A 93 -2.05 7.44 13.48
C ARG A 93 -2.25 7.24 14.97
N TYR A 94 -1.71 8.13 15.79
CA TYR A 94 -1.59 7.90 17.23
C TYR A 94 -2.87 8.28 17.97
N ILE A 95 -3.41 9.46 17.66
CA ILE A 95 -4.67 9.99 18.14
C ILE A 95 -5.81 9.04 17.74
N GLY A 96 -5.86 8.60 16.48
CA GLY A 96 -6.87 7.64 16.00
C GLY A 96 -6.76 6.27 16.67
N ASN A 97 -5.55 5.73 16.81
CA ASN A 97 -5.35 4.47 17.53
C ASN A 97 -5.77 4.56 19.01
N GLU A 98 -5.44 5.67 19.69
CA GLU A 98 -5.78 5.80 21.10
C GLU A 98 -7.25 6.10 21.32
N ASP A 99 -7.89 6.81 20.39
CA ASP A 99 -9.34 6.90 20.31
C ASP A 99 -9.98 5.50 20.22
N ALA A 100 -9.47 4.65 19.31
CA ALA A 100 -9.95 3.30 19.09
C ALA A 100 -9.79 2.37 20.31
N ARG A 101 -8.89 2.68 21.26
CA ARG A 101 -8.69 1.90 22.49
C ARG A 101 -9.66 2.22 23.60
N GLY A 102 -10.28 3.41 23.60
CA GLY A 102 -11.15 3.80 24.70
C GLY A 102 -11.62 5.25 24.74
N GLY A 103 -11.49 6.02 23.64
CA GLY A 103 -11.98 7.40 23.54
C GLY A 103 -11.49 8.28 24.70
N TYR A 104 -12.41 8.92 25.45
CA TYR A 104 -12.05 9.86 26.53
C TYR A 104 -11.15 9.26 27.60
N GLY A 105 -11.34 7.98 27.92
CA GLY A 105 -10.54 7.29 28.93
C GLY A 105 -9.09 7.04 28.49
N ALA A 106 -8.82 7.00 27.18
CA ALA A 106 -7.50 6.73 26.61
C ALA A 106 -6.89 7.97 25.97
N LEU A 107 -7.55 8.55 24.97
CA LEU A 107 -7.06 9.69 24.19
C LEU A 107 -7.03 11.00 24.98
N GLN A 108 -7.98 11.22 25.91
CA GLN A 108 -8.07 12.49 26.66
C GLN A 108 -8.14 13.72 25.71
N TYR A 109 -9.15 13.76 24.83
CA TYR A 109 -9.24 14.68 23.68
C TYR A 109 -8.69 16.10 23.92
N GLY A 110 -9.22 16.84 24.90
CA GLY A 110 -8.79 18.22 25.15
C GLY A 110 -7.30 18.38 25.46
N ALA A 111 -6.69 17.41 26.15
CA ALA A 111 -5.27 17.46 26.50
C ALA A 111 -4.36 17.10 25.31
N VAL A 112 -4.79 16.16 24.45
CA VAL A 112 -3.99 15.75 23.29
C VAL A 112 -4.20 16.67 22.09
N LEU A 113 -5.45 16.96 21.74
CA LEU A 113 -5.76 17.88 20.63
C LEU A 113 -5.37 19.31 20.98
N GLY A 114 -5.35 19.67 22.27
CA GLY A 114 -4.76 20.91 22.76
C GLY A 114 -3.28 21.06 22.40
N GLN A 115 -2.48 19.99 22.49
CA GLN A 115 -1.05 20.01 22.10
C GLN A 115 -0.90 20.29 20.58
N VAL A 116 -1.77 19.73 19.75
CA VAL A 116 -1.79 19.99 18.29
C VAL A 116 -2.10 21.46 18.02
N TYR A 117 -3.15 21.99 18.66
CA TYR A 117 -3.53 23.40 18.55
C TYR A 117 -2.39 24.34 19.00
N ASP A 118 -1.83 24.10 20.18
CA ASP A 118 -0.77 24.94 20.75
C ASP A 118 0.46 24.97 19.85
N GLN A 119 0.80 23.82 19.24
CA GLN A 119 1.90 23.74 18.29
C GLN A 119 1.64 24.56 17.02
N ILE A 120 0.44 24.49 16.46
CA ILE A 120 0.04 25.31 15.29
C ILE A 120 0.14 26.81 15.60
N VAL A 121 -0.30 27.22 16.79
CA VAL A 121 -0.20 28.62 17.23
C VAL A 121 1.27 29.02 17.42
N ALA A 122 2.07 28.17 18.06
CA ALA A 122 3.48 28.45 18.35
C ALA A 122 4.33 28.59 17.08
N THR A 123 4.05 27.80 16.04
CA THR A 123 4.78 27.87 14.77
C THR A 123 4.14 28.80 13.75
N GLY A 124 2.92 29.30 14.00
CA GLY A 124 2.19 30.16 13.08
C GLY A 124 1.79 29.43 11.79
N SER A 125 1.62 28.10 11.83
CA SER A 125 1.34 27.26 10.67
C SER A 125 -0.13 27.20 10.24
N PHE A 126 -1.00 27.94 10.92
CA PHE A 126 -2.44 27.95 10.64
C PHE A 126 -2.76 28.52 9.25
N ASP A 127 -3.44 27.72 8.43
CA ASP A 127 -3.95 28.13 7.11
C ASP A 127 -5.48 28.20 7.15
N PRO A 128 -6.11 29.39 7.13
CA PRO A 128 -7.56 29.52 7.18
C PRO A 128 -8.27 29.02 5.92
N LYS A 129 -7.56 28.84 4.80
CA LYS A 129 -8.14 28.27 3.57
C LYS A 129 -8.15 26.74 3.59
N HIS A 130 -7.27 26.15 4.39
CA HIS A 130 -7.13 24.69 4.56
C HIS A 130 -6.85 24.40 6.04
N PRO A 131 -7.84 24.65 6.94
CA PRO A 131 -7.62 24.49 8.36
C PRO A 131 -7.25 23.04 8.70
N PRO A 132 -6.51 22.80 9.80
CA PRO A 132 -6.13 21.45 10.19
C PRO A 132 -7.34 20.51 10.28
N PHE A 133 -7.21 19.34 9.68
CA PHE A 133 -8.24 18.31 9.62
C PHE A 133 -7.60 16.92 9.54
N PHE A 134 -8.08 16.01 10.37
CA PHE A 134 -7.68 14.60 10.34
C PHE A 134 -8.82 13.72 10.84
N LEU A 135 -8.80 12.46 10.41
CA LEU A 135 -9.76 11.44 10.81
C LEU A 135 -9.28 10.69 12.06
N LEU A 136 -10.20 10.47 13.01
CA LEU A 136 -10.06 9.44 14.05
C LEU A 136 -10.54 8.13 13.45
N HIS A 137 -9.65 7.14 13.35
CA HIS A 137 -9.91 5.91 12.61
C HIS A 137 -9.82 4.69 13.54
N SER A 138 -10.69 3.72 13.32
CA SER A 138 -10.75 2.47 14.10
C SER A 138 -11.46 1.39 13.31
N ASP A 139 -11.10 0.13 13.50
CA ASP A 139 -12.00 -0.96 13.10
C ASP A 139 -13.24 -0.93 14.00
N GLY A 140 -14.42 -1.00 13.38
CA GLY A 140 -15.70 -0.87 14.08
C GLY A 140 -16.02 -2.06 15.00
N ASP A 141 -15.27 -3.15 14.90
CA ASP A 141 -15.42 -4.38 15.69
C ASP A 141 -14.29 -4.57 16.73
N ASN A 142 -13.27 -3.72 16.74
CA ASN A 142 -12.21 -3.77 17.76
C ASN A 142 -12.78 -3.49 19.15
N HIS A 143 -12.19 -4.07 20.19
CA HIS A 143 -12.78 -4.04 21.55
C HIS A 143 -13.11 -2.63 22.07
N GLY A 144 -12.31 -1.60 21.75
CA GLY A 144 -12.66 -0.23 22.06
C GLY A 144 -13.73 0.32 21.11
N GLY A 145 -13.41 0.47 19.82
CA GLY A 145 -14.30 1.04 18.80
C GLY A 145 -15.62 0.30 18.53
N GLY A 146 -15.74 -0.97 18.93
CA GLY A 146 -16.92 -1.82 18.76
C GLY A 146 -17.76 -2.03 20.02
N ALA A 147 -17.35 -1.46 21.16
CA ALA A 147 -18.10 -1.55 22.40
C ALA A 147 -19.23 -0.51 22.50
N ASP A 148 -20.29 -0.86 23.22
CA ASP A 148 -21.39 0.06 23.56
C ASP A 148 -20.90 1.37 24.23
N SER A 149 -19.84 1.26 25.04
CA SER A 149 -19.22 2.41 25.70
C SER A 149 -18.64 3.43 24.72
N TYR A 150 -18.08 3.00 23.58
CA TYR A 150 -17.52 3.90 22.60
C TYR A 150 -18.61 4.76 21.94
N TYR A 151 -19.65 4.13 21.38
CA TYR A 151 -20.70 4.85 20.66
C TYR A 151 -21.64 5.67 21.56
N LYS A 152 -21.81 5.29 22.84
CA LYS A 152 -22.70 6.04 23.75
C LYS A 152 -21.95 6.99 24.64
N HIS A 153 -20.99 6.48 25.41
CA HIS A 153 -20.34 7.26 26.45
C HIS A 153 -19.23 8.12 25.85
N ASN A 154 -18.33 7.57 25.05
CA ASN A 154 -17.23 8.35 24.47
C ASN A 154 -17.73 9.39 23.49
N THR A 155 -18.62 9.01 22.55
CA THR A 155 -19.22 9.98 21.61
C THR A 155 -20.02 11.06 22.34
N GLY A 156 -20.78 10.71 23.39
CA GLY A 156 -21.52 11.68 24.20
C GLY A 156 -20.60 12.70 24.88
N GLN A 157 -19.50 12.24 25.48
CA GLN A 157 -18.50 13.12 26.10
C GLN A 157 -17.78 13.99 25.07
N LEU A 158 -17.54 13.48 23.85
CA LEU A 158 -16.91 14.24 22.76
C LEU A 158 -17.79 15.42 22.37
N VAL A 159 -19.08 15.14 22.14
CA VAL A 159 -20.05 16.18 21.82
C VAL A 159 -20.17 17.20 22.96
N GLN A 160 -20.15 16.76 24.22
CA GLN A 160 -20.17 17.69 25.35
C GLN A 160 -18.96 18.63 25.35
N TRP A 161 -17.75 18.09 25.24
CA TRP A 161 -16.52 18.89 25.22
C TRP A 161 -16.48 19.88 24.05
N LEU A 162 -16.91 19.46 22.85
CA LEU A 162 -16.97 20.34 21.68
C LEU A 162 -17.94 21.53 21.87
N ASN A 163 -18.97 21.39 22.71
CA ASN A 163 -19.84 22.51 23.07
C ASN A 163 -19.16 23.48 24.06
N GLU A 164 -18.13 23.05 24.77
CA GLU A 164 -17.43 23.83 25.79
C GLU A 164 -16.13 24.46 25.26
N ASP A 165 -15.50 23.87 24.25
CA ASP A 165 -14.22 24.32 23.68
C ASP A 165 -14.35 24.71 22.19
N PRO A 166 -14.52 26.00 21.87
CA PRO A 166 -14.79 26.47 20.51
C PRO A 166 -13.58 26.38 19.56
N ARG A 167 -12.43 25.88 20.03
CA ARG A 167 -11.24 25.68 19.20
C ARG A 167 -11.38 24.47 18.27
N PHE A 168 -12.27 23.53 18.59
CA PHE A 168 -12.40 22.26 17.89
C PHE A 168 -13.81 22.10 17.31
N GLU A 169 -13.89 21.45 16.15
CA GLU A 169 -15.13 21.18 15.43
C GLU A 169 -15.15 19.71 14.98
N LEU A 170 -16.28 19.02 15.17
CA LEU A 170 -16.52 17.72 14.55
C LEU A 170 -17.27 17.93 13.23
N THR A 171 -16.68 17.46 12.14
CA THR A 171 -17.22 17.60 10.78
C THR A 171 -16.94 16.35 9.96
N THR A 172 -17.59 16.21 8.80
CA THR A 172 -17.34 15.10 7.88
C THR A 172 -16.26 15.46 6.86
N ILE A 173 -15.63 14.44 6.26
CA ILE A 173 -14.70 14.63 5.13
C ILE A 173 -15.38 15.43 4.01
N ARG A 174 -16.65 15.13 3.71
CA ARG A 174 -17.39 15.81 2.64
C ARG A 174 -17.59 17.29 2.96
N ASP A 175 -18.11 17.60 4.14
CA ASP A 175 -18.36 18.98 4.54
C ASP A 175 -17.06 19.79 4.64
N TYR A 176 -15.96 19.16 5.08
CA TYR A 176 -14.64 19.78 5.04
C TYR A 176 -14.23 20.08 3.59
N LEU A 177 -14.28 19.11 2.69
CA LEU A 177 -13.82 19.29 1.30
C LEU A 177 -14.70 20.26 0.51
N ASP A 178 -15.99 20.36 0.82
CA ASP A 178 -16.90 21.34 0.22
C ASP A 178 -16.58 22.78 0.67
N ARG A 179 -16.10 22.96 1.92
CA ARG A 179 -15.76 24.27 2.50
C ARG A 179 -14.31 24.68 2.22
N PHE A 180 -13.39 23.73 2.26
CA PHE A 180 -11.94 23.91 2.27
C PHE A 180 -11.25 22.92 1.29
N PRO A 181 -11.61 22.94 0.00
CA PRO A 181 -11.01 22.04 -0.98
C PRO A 181 -9.50 22.31 -1.09
N PRO A 182 -8.65 21.25 -1.22
CA PRO A 182 -7.22 21.44 -1.41
C PRO A 182 -6.92 22.15 -2.73
N ASP A 183 -5.77 22.84 -2.78
CA ASP A 183 -5.30 23.51 -4.00
C ASP A 183 -4.92 22.50 -5.10
N PRO A 184 -5.64 22.46 -6.25
CA PRO A 184 -5.38 21.49 -7.33
C PRO A 184 -4.05 21.69 -8.06
N SER A 185 -3.44 22.88 -7.93
CA SER A 185 -2.11 23.16 -8.49
C SER A 185 -0.99 22.49 -7.69
N ARG A 186 -1.27 22.12 -6.44
CA ARG A 186 -0.32 21.45 -5.54
C ARG A 186 -0.56 19.95 -5.54
N ALA A 187 0.50 19.20 -5.26
CA ALA A 187 0.40 17.78 -4.95
C ALA A 187 1.60 17.40 -4.09
N VAL A 188 1.41 16.45 -3.19
CA VAL A 188 2.44 15.93 -2.30
C VAL A 188 2.68 14.46 -2.58
N HIS A 189 3.84 13.97 -2.13
CA HIS A 189 4.13 12.54 -2.10
C HIS A 189 3.71 11.95 -0.76
N ILE A 190 3.22 10.71 -0.78
CA ILE A 190 3.03 9.88 0.42
C ILE A 190 3.82 8.59 0.21
N GLU A 191 4.57 8.17 1.23
CA GLU A 191 5.27 6.89 1.20
C GLU A 191 4.24 5.76 1.04
N PRO A 192 4.49 4.73 0.21
CA PRO A 192 3.69 3.51 0.25
C PRO A 192 3.72 2.90 1.65
N GLY A 193 2.62 2.29 2.08
CA GLY A 193 2.59 1.51 3.30
C GLY A 193 1.20 1.31 3.85
N SER A 194 1.10 0.42 4.82
CA SER A 194 -0.16 0.06 5.44
C SER A 194 -0.51 0.96 6.63
N TRP A 195 -1.68 0.79 7.25
CA TRP A 195 -1.98 1.44 8.51
C TRP A 195 -1.40 0.64 9.69
N SER A 196 -1.03 1.35 10.76
CA SER A 196 -0.41 0.80 11.96
C SER A 196 -1.01 -0.50 12.54
N GLY A 197 -2.31 -0.74 12.40
CA GLY A 197 -2.96 -1.93 12.96
C GLY A 197 -2.57 -3.26 12.30
N ALA A 198 -2.09 -3.24 11.04
CA ALA A 198 -1.76 -4.45 10.30
C ALA A 198 -0.29 -4.87 10.50
N ASP A 199 0.64 -3.98 10.19
CA ASP A 199 2.09 -4.24 10.22
C ASP A 199 2.90 -3.03 10.69
N ASN A 200 2.25 -2.18 11.48
CA ASN A 200 2.77 -0.90 11.95
C ASN A 200 3.06 0.14 10.84
N GLY A 201 2.63 -0.13 9.60
CA GLY A 201 2.79 0.73 8.44
C GLY A 201 4.04 0.45 7.62
N ASP A 202 4.44 -0.82 7.54
CA ASP A 202 5.56 -1.27 6.73
C ASP A 202 5.38 -0.85 5.26
N PRO A 203 6.37 -0.16 4.66
CA PRO A 203 6.25 0.33 3.28
C PRO A 203 6.19 -0.77 2.22
N GLN A 204 6.61 -1.99 2.57
CA GLN A 204 6.57 -3.12 1.65
C GLN A 204 5.40 -4.07 1.93
N PHE A 205 4.50 -3.76 2.87
CA PHE A 205 3.35 -4.58 3.20
C PHE A 205 3.76 -6.01 3.63
N MET A 206 4.87 -6.14 4.37
CA MET A 206 5.48 -7.44 4.66
C MET A 206 4.61 -8.37 5.51
N LYS A 207 3.57 -7.86 6.20
CA LYS A 207 2.58 -8.71 6.86
C LYS A 207 1.83 -9.63 5.89
N TRP A 208 1.62 -9.18 4.65
CA TRP A 208 0.99 -9.98 3.60
C TRP A 208 2.00 -10.77 2.77
N PHE A 209 3.28 -10.74 3.15
CA PHE A 209 4.39 -11.42 2.46
C PHE A 209 5.11 -12.32 3.46
N SER A 210 4.46 -12.71 4.56
CA SER A 210 5.11 -13.33 5.72
C SER A 210 5.98 -14.52 5.32
N ARG A 211 7.15 -14.66 5.96
CA ARG A 211 8.20 -15.64 5.62
C ARG A 211 8.81 -15.47 4.21
N TYR A 212 8.72 -14.29 3.59
CA TYR A 212 9.33 -13.99 2.28
C TYR A 212 10.84 -14.25 2.21
N ASN A 213 11.52 -14.25 3.35
CA ASN A 213 12.95 -14.53 3.48
C ASN A 213 13.27 -16.01 3.77
N GLU A 214 12.26 -16.87 3.90
CA GLU A 214 12.43 -18.32 4.02
C GLU A 214 12.45 -18.98 2.63
N SER A 215 12.77 -20.28 2.59
CA SER A 215 12.73 -21.05 1.34
C SER A 215 11.32 -21.21 0.76
N TYR A 216 10.30 -21.01 1.60
CA TYR A 216 8.89 -21.06 1.22
C TYR A 216 8.07 -20.11 2.10
N SER A 217 7.17 -19.37 1.46
CA SER A 217 6.17 -18.54 2.12
C SER A 217 4.76 -18.96 1.67
N PRO A 218 3.85 -19.30 2.61
CA PRO A 218 2.44 -19.56 2.29
C PRO A 218 1.75 -18.35 1.64
N ASP A 219 2.13 -17.15 2.07
CA ASP A 219 1.62 -15.89 1.58
C ASP A 219 2.07 -15.63 0.13
N LEU A 220 3.35 -15.85 -0.16
CA LEU A 220 3.88 -15.75 -1.52
C LEU A 220 3.35 -16.86 -2.43
N ASN A 221 3.09 -18.08 -1.92
CA ASN A 221 2.34 -19.10 -2.67
C ASN A 221 0.99 -18.51 -3.08
N SER A 222 0.24 -17.93 -2.14
CA SER A 222 -1.08 -17.38 -2.42
C SER A 222 -1.02 -16.28 -3.48
N TRP A 223 -0.06 -15.35 -3.40
CA TRP A 223 0.13 -14.32 -4.42
C TRP A 223 0.50 -14.88 -5.79
N ALA A 224 1.37 -15.89 -5.85
CA ALA A 224 1.75 -16.53 -7.12
C ALA A 224 0.56 -17.25 -7.77
N VAL A 225 -0.31 -17.89 -6.99
CA VAL A 225 -1.53 -18.53 -7.49
C VAL A 225 -2.55 -17.48 -7.93
N LEU A 226 -2.76 -16.44 -7.13
CA LEU A 226 -3.70 -15.37 -7.44
C LEU A 226 -3.32 -14.63 -8.73
N THR A 227 -2.03 -14.32 -8.90
CA THR A 227 -1.51 -13.64 -10.10
C THR A 227 -1.78 -14.46 -11.37
N ALA A 228 -1.67 -15.79 -11.30
CA ALA A 228 -2.01 -16.67 -12.41
C ALA A 228 -3.52 -16.72 -12.66
N PHE A 229 -4.32 -16.78 -11.59
CA PHE A 229 -5.77 -16.82 -11.69
C PHE A 229 -6.35 -15.51 -12.26
N GLN A 230 -5.81 -14.36 -11.86
CA GLN A 230 -6.15 -13.04 -12.43
C GLN A 230 -5.95 -13.04 -13.95
N ASN A 231 -4.77 -13.47 -14.44
CA ASN A 231 -4.50 -13.50 -15.88
C ASN A 231 -5.51 -14.37 -16.64
N MET A 232 -5.86 -15.55 -16.10
CA MET A 232 -6.83 -16.44 -16.71
C MET A 232 -8.23 -15.84 -16.80
N VAL A 233 -8.72 -15.24 -15.71
CA VAL A 233 -10.05 -14.63 -15.68
C VAL A 233 -10.11 -13.43 -16.63
N HIS A 234 -9.13 -12.53 -16.57
CA HIS A 234 -9.07 -11.37 -17.45
C HIS A 234 -8.92 -11.75 -18.92
N THR A 235 -8.20 -12.84 -19.24
CA THR A 235 -8.10 -13.33 -20.62
C THR A 235 -9.46 -13.74 -21.20
N ILE A 236 -10.28 -14.42 -20.39
CA ILE A 236 -11.64 -14.78 -20.80
C ILE A 236 -12.55 -13.54 -20.85
N GLU A 237 -12.41 -12.63 -19.89
CA GLU A 237 -13.15 -11.36 -19.89
C GLU A 237 -12.90 -10.54 -21.16
N ASP A 238 -11.64 -10.42 -21.58
CA ASP A 238 -11.26 -9.67 -22.78
C ASP A 238 -11.69 -10.36 -24.08
N ALA A 239 -11.59 -11.69 -24.15
CA ALA A 239 -11.77 -12.43 -25.40
C ALA A 239 -13.19 -12.98 -25.60
N GLU A 240 -13.86 -13.37 -24.52
CA GLU A 240 -15.16 -14.04 -24.51
C GLU A 240 -16.04 -13.50 -23.34
N PRO A 241 -16.40 -12.19 -23.34
CA PRO A 241 -17.12 -11.56 -22.23
C PRO A 241 -18.51 -12.16 -21.94
N ASP A 242 -19.11 -12.84 -22.92
CA ASP A 242 -20.39 -13.54 -22.77
C ASP A 242 -20.22 -15.02 -22.33
N HIS A 243 -19.01 -15.46 -21.98
CA HIS A 243 -18.75 -16.84 -21.58
C HIS A 243 -19.58 -17.19 -20.33
N PRO A 244 -20.36 -18.30 -20.35
CA PRO A 244 -21.37 -18.57 -19.32
C PRO A 244 -20.80 -18.79 -17.92
N ALA A 245 -19.52 -19.18 -17.80
CA ALA A 245 -18.85 -19.36 -16.52
C ALA A 245 -18.07 -18.12 -16.02
N LEU A 246 -17.95 -17.06 -16.82
CA LEU A 246 -17.12 -15.91 -16.48
C LEU A 246 -17.59 -15.22 -15.19
N GLY A 247 -18.89 -14.99 -15.04
CA GLY A 247 -19.43 -14.32 -13.85
C GLY A 247 -19.13 -15.08 -12.53
N GLU A 248 -19.18 -16.41 -12.55
CA GLU A 248 -18.81 -17.21 -11.38
C GLU A 248 -17.30 -17.23 -11.14
N ALA A 249 -16.50 -17.28 -12.20
CA ALA A 249 -15.04 -17.19 -12.11
C ALA A 249 -14.58 -15.83 -11.54
N MET A 250 -15.21 -14.72 -11.95
CA MET A 250 -14.95 -13.39 -11.38
C MET A 250 -15.33 -13.31 -9.90
N ARG A 251 -16.43 -13.95 -9.49
CA ARG A 251 -16.81 -14.02 -8.07
C ARG A 251 -15.78 -14.80 -7.24
N LEU A 252 -15.27 -15.90 -7.79
CA LEU A 252 -14.18 -16.66 -7.18
C LEU A 252 -12.89 -15.86 -7.12
N LEU A 253 -12.59 -15.05 -8.15
CA LEU A 253 -11.43 -14.16 -8.15
C LEU A 253 -11.53 -13.12 -7.02
N LEU A 254 -12.65 -12.41 -6.91
CA LEU A 254 -12.87 -11.43 -5.84
C LEU A 254 -12.78 -12.08 -4.44
N LEU A 255 -13.25 -13.32 -4.29
CA LEU A 255 -13.07 -14.08 -3.05
C LEU A 255 -11.60 -14.40 -2.78
N ALA A 256 -10.83 -14.75 -3.81
CA ALA A 256 -9.40 -15.05 -3.72
C ALA A 256 -8.54 -13.81 -3.43
N GLU A 257 -9.01 -12.61 -3.79
CA GLU A 257 -8.32 -11.33 -3.57
C GLU A 257 -8.47 -10.76 -2.16
N THR A 258 -9.26 -11.38 -1.28
CA THR A 258 -9.42 -10.89 0.09
C THR A 258 -8.11 -10.97 0.87
N SER A 259 -7.67 -9.83 1.41
CA SER A 259 -6.44 -9.75 2.20
C SER A 259 -6.53 -10.49 3.54
N CYS A 260 -7.73 -10.88 3.97
CA CYS A 260 -7.98 -11.60 5.23
C CYS A 260 -7.20 -12.92 5.35
N TYR A 261 -6.97 -13.64 4.25
CA TYR A 261 -6.31 -14.95 4.31
C TYR A 261 -4.85 -14.84 4.79
N TRP A 262 -4.14 -13.82 4.33
CA TRP A 262 -2.75 -13.53 4.69
C TRP A 262 -2.56 -13.10 6.15
N TYR A 263 -3.61 -12.68 6.86
CA TYR A 263 -3.50 -12.38 8.29
C TYR A 263 -3.12 -13.60 9.12
N TRP A 264 -3.42 -14.80 8.63
CA TRP A 264 -3.33 -16.05 9.37
C TRP A 264 -2.23 -16.99 8.84
N THR A 265 -1.10 -16.41 8.36
CA THR A 265 0.03 -17.13 7.76
C THR A 265 0.38 -18.43 8.48
N GLY A 266 0.46 -19.52 7.72
CA GLY A 266 0.92 -20.82 8.21
C GLY A 266 -0.21 -21.66 8.82
N GLN A 267 -1.45 -21.18 8.76
CA GLN A 267 -2.63 -21.96 9.07
C GLN A 267 -3.24 -22.47 7.77
N THR A 268 -3.13 -23.79 7.53
CA THR A 268 -3.56 -24.43 6.28
C THR A 268 -4.98 -24.06 5.85
N ILE A 269 -5.91 -23.93 6.80
CA ILE A 269 -7.31 -23.57 6.50
C ILE A 269 -7.45 -22.21 5.82
N TRP A 270 -6.53 -21.27 6.09
CA TRP A 270 -6.51 -19.94 5.51
C TRP A 270 -5.59 -19.89 4.27
N ASP A 271 -4.38 -20.46 4.38
CA ASP A 271 -3.39 -20.45 3.31
C ASP A 271 -3.90 -21.12 2.01
N GLN A 272 -4.82 -22.08 2.11
CA GLN A 272 -5.35 -22.80 0.94
C GLN A 272 -6.53 -22.10 0.23
N GLN A 273 -7.10 -21.03 0.79
CA GLN A 273 -8.37 -20.48 0.29
C GLN A 273 -8.24 -19.90 -1.12
N VAL A 274 -7.13 -19.19 -1.39
CA VAL A 274 -6.79 -18.67 -2.73
C VAL A 274 -6.67 -19.82 -3.73
N THR A 275 -5.96 -20.88 -3.36
CA THR A 275 -5.79 -22.07 -4.19
C THR A 275 -7.11 -22.79 -4.46
N ASN A 276 -7.99 -22.90 -3.46
CA ASN A 276 -9.30 -23.52 -3.63
C ASN A 276 -10.16 -22.77 -4.66
N ALA A 277 -10.21 -21.43 -4.56
CA ALA A 277 -10.92 -20.59 -5.50
C ALA A 277 -10.31 -20.66 -6.91
N ALA A 278 -8.99 -20.54 -7.02
CA ALA A 278 -8.27 -20.61 -8.29
C ALA A 278 -8.45 -21.97 -8.98
N ASN A 279 -8.35 -23.08 -8.25
CA ASN A 279 -8.56 -24.42 -8.80
C ASN A 279 -10.01 -24.63 -9.29
N LEU A 280 -11.00 -24.02 -8.63
CA LEU A 280 -12.39 -24.06 -9.10
C LEU A 280 -12.57 -23.26 -10.38
N GLY A 281 -12.05 -22.04 -10.42
CA GLY A 281 -12.12 -21.17 -11.60
C GLY A 281 -11.34 -21.73 -12.79
N GLU A 282 -10.17 -22.33 -12.56
CA GLU A 282 -9.37 -23.00 -13.59
C GLU A 282 -10.18 -24.08 -14.29
N ARG A 283 -10.82 -25.00 -13.55
CA ARG A 283 -11.65 -26.05 -14.15
C ARG A 283 -12.81 -25.52 -14.98
N MET A 284 -13.35 -24.36 -14.62
CA MET A 284 -14.44 -23.72 -15.35
C MET A 284 -13.98 -23.11 -16.68
N LEU A 285 -12.73 -22.64 -16.75
CA LEU A 285 -12.20 -21.84 -17.86
C LEU A 285 -11.19 -22.59 -18.74
N ALA A 286 -10.66 -23.74 -18.30
CA ALA A 286 -9.54 -24.44 -18.92
C ALA A 286 -9.73 -24.73 -20.42
N GLU A 287 -10.90 -25.25 -20.82
CA GLU A 287 -11.16 -25.57 -22.23
C GLU A 287 -11.26 -24.32 -23.11
N ALA A 288 -11.87 -23.24 -22.60
CA ALA A 288 -11.95 -21.96 -23.32
C ALA A 288 -10.56 -21.33 -23.49
N LEU A 289 -9.76 -21.30 -22.42
CA LEU A 289 -8.36 -20.82 -22.47
C LEU A 289 -7.50 -21.63 -23.43
N LYS A 290 -7.64 -22.96 -23.43
CA LYS A 290 -6.95 -23.84 -24.37
C LYS A 290 -7.36 -23.55 -25.81
N ALA A 291 -8.63 -23.30 -26.08
CA ALA A 291 -9.11 -22.92 -27.42
C ALA A 291 -8.58 -21.55 -27.85
N LEU A 292 -8.57 -20.55 -26.95
CA LEU A 292 -8.04 -19.21 -27.21
C LEU A 292 -6.55 -19.23 -27.54
N THR A 293 -5.76 -19.90 -26.70
CA THR A 293 -4.31 -20.03 -26.88
C THR A 293 -3.97 -20.83 -28.14
N ALA A 294 -4.73 -21.88 -28.47
CA ALA A 294 -4.52 -22.66 -29.71
C ALA A 294 -4.87 -21.85 -30.98
N THR A 295 -5.91 -21.01 -30.92
CA THR A 295 -6.35 -20.20 -32.06
C THR A 295 -5.58 -18.88 -32.20
N GLY A 296 -4.77 -18.50 -31.20
CA GLY A 296 -4.04 -17.23 -31.18
C GLY A 296 -4.97 -16.02 -31.07
N ARG A 297 -6.15 -16.19 -30.48
CA ARG A 297 -7.13 -15.11 -30.25
C ARG A 297 -6.91 -14.36 -28.94
N ASP A 298 -6.00 -14.84 -28.10
CA ASP A 298 -5.58 -14.17 -26.87
C ASP A 298 -4.88 -12.83 -27.18
N ARG A 299 -5.33 -11.78 -26.50
CA ARG A 299 -4.84 -10.40 -26.61
C ARG A 299 -4.52 -9.79 -25.24
N THR A 300 -4.69 -10.54 -24.17
CA THR A 300 -4.47 -10.07 -22.82
C THR A 300 -2.97 -10.17 -22.54
N GLY A 301 -2.38 -9.09 -22.03
CA GLY A 301 -0.96 -9.10 -21.67
C GLY A 301 -0.69 -9.88 -20.37
N PRO A 302 0.60 -10.11 -20.06
CA PRO A 302 0.98 -10.76 -18.81
C PRO A 302 0.42 -10.03 -17.58
N THR A 303 -0.02 -10.77 -16.56
CA THR A 303 -0.31 -10.20 -15.25
C THR A 303 0.97 -10.15 -14.42
N ILE A 304 1.30 -8.97 -13.88
CA ILE A 304 2.50 -8.70 -13.11
C ILE A 304 2.10 -8.33 -11.68
N PHE A 305 2.55 -9.11 -10.69
CA PHE A 305 2.37 -8.78 -9.29
C PHE A 305 3.27 -7.60 -8.89
N ALA A 306 2.80 -6.75 -7.98
CA ALA A 306 3.55 -5.60 -7.50
C ALA A 306 4.97 -6.02 -7.04
N PRO A 307 6.02 -5.35 -7.53
CA PRO A 307 7.38 -5.74 -7.18
C PRO A 307 7.73 -5.38 -5.74
N TRP A 308 8.59 -6.18 -5.11
CA TRP A 308 9.19 -5.87 -3.81
C TRP A 308 10.71 -5.99 -3.87
N VAL A 309 11.41 -5.40 -2.90
CA VAL A 309 12.89 -5.35 -2.89
C VAL A 309 13.43 -5.88 -1.59
N THR A 310 14.42 -6.79 -1.67
CA THR A 310 15.18 -7.23 -0.50
C THR A 310 16.67 -6.89 -0.62
N PRO A 311 17.34 -6.42 0.46
CA PRO A 311 16.73 -5.90 1.68
C PRO A 311 15.86 -4.65 1.38
N GLU A 312 15.02 -4.26 2.33
CA GLU A 312 13.97 -3.27 2.08
C GLU A 312 14.51 -1.86 1.81
N ASN A 313 15.68 -1.57 2.38
CA ASN A 313 16.39 -0.32 2.20
C ASN A 313 17.87 -0.62 1.90
N PRO A 314 18.24 -0.94 0.64
CA PRO A 314 19.61 -1.29 0.26
C PRO A 314 20.62 -0.20 0.65
N GLY A 315 21.61 -0.57 1.46
CA GLY A 315 22.61 0.33 2.04
C GLY A 315 22.11 1.25 3.17
N GLY A 316 20.84 1.14 3.54
CA GLY A 316 20.24 1.78 4.71
C GLY A 316 20.21 0.83 5.92
N LYS A 317 19.03 0.67 6.52
CA LYS A 317 18.80 -0.26 7.62
C LYS A 317 17.89 -1.40 7.21
N ARG A 318 18.04 -2.54 7.88
CA ARG A 318 17.13 -3.69 7.83
C ARG A 318 16.81 -4.19 9.23
N TRP A 319 15.78 -5.01 9.33
CA TRP A 319 15.44 -5.67 10.59
C TRP A 319 16.49 -6.71 10.98
N GLY A 320 16.84 -6.70 12.26
CA GLY A 320 17.53 -7.79 12.96
C GLY A 320 16.65 -8.32 14.10
N GLN A 321 17.15 -9.31 14.83
CA GLN A 321 16.40 -9.88 15.96
C GLN A 321 16.32 -8.86 17.12
N GLY A 322 15.21 -8.13 17.20
CA GLY A 322 14.99 -7.09 18.22
C GLY A 322 15.86 -5.84 18.06
N CYS A 323 16.45 -5.62 16.88
CA CYS A 323 17.35 -4.51 16.60
C CYS A 323 17.27 -4.06 15.14
N LEU A 324 17.95 -2.95 14.83
CA LEU A 324 18.22 -2.51 13.46
C LEU A 324 19.66 -2.87 13.10
N LEU A 325 19.85 -3.43 11.90
CA LEU A 325 21.16 -3.73 11.33
C LEU A 325 21.39 -2.88 10.09
N ASP A 326 22.66 -2.71 9.72
CA ASP A 326 22.99 -2.17 8.40
C ASP A 326 22.57 -3.17 7.31
N ALA A 327 21.89 -2.64 6.29
CA ALA A 327 21.52 -3.40 5.11
C ALA A 327 22.72 -3.47 4.15
N PRO A 328 22.96 -4.61 3.47
CA PRO A 328 23.88 -4.63 2.34
C PRO A 328 23.43 -3.63 1.27
N ARG A 329 24.38 -3.12 0.49
CA ARG A 329 24.10 -2.19 -0.62
C ARG A 329 23.46 -2.88 -1.82
N ASP A 330 23.72 -4.18 -1.98
CA ASP A 330 23.08 -4.99 -3.02
C ASP A 330 21.59 -5.14 -2.72
N GLY A 331 20.75 -4.83 -3.71
CA GLY A 331 19.30 -5.04 -3.66
C GLY A 331 18.86 -6.03 -4.73
N THR A 332 17.78 -6.76 -4.48
CA THR A 332 17.13 -7.64 -5.46
C THR A 332 15.67 -7.23 -5.62
N VAL A 333 15.24 -6.96 -6.84
CA VAL A 333 13.81 -6.82 -7.18
C VAL A 333 13.22 -8.21 -7.38
N HIS A 334 12.01 -8.40 -6.89
CA HIS A 334 11.23 -9.63 -6.94
C HIS A 334 9.84 -9.37 -7.51
N THR A 335 9.27 -10.31 -8.25
CA THR A 335 7.86 -10.26 -8.69
C THR A 335 7.34 -11.65 -9.09
N PHE A 336 6.03 -11.77 -9.25
CA PHE A 336 5.36 -12.88 -9.93
C PHE A 336 4.78 -12.42 -11.25
N ILE A 337 4.93 -13.26 -12.29
CA ILE A 337 4.37 -12.98 -13.61
C ILE A 337 3.75 -14.25 -14.18
N HIS A 338 2.56 -14.11 -14.77
CA HIS A 338 1.88 -15.19 -15.47
C HIS A 338 1.23 -14.69 -16.76
N ASP A 339 1.18 -15.58 -17.74
CA ASP A 339 0.47 -15.38 -18.99
C ASP A 339 0.02 -16.73 -19.56
N VAL A 340 -1.26 -16.88 -19.95
CA VAL A 340 -1.81 -18.14 -20.47
C VAL A 340 -1.26 -18.53 -21.84
N SER A 341 -0.85 -17.56 -22.66
CA SER A 341 -0.12 -17.81 -23.92
C SER A 341 1.38 -18.09 -23.68
N GLY A 342 1.84 -17.88 -22.44
CA GLY A 342 3.19 -18.14 -21.98
C GLY A 342 4.11 -16.94 -22.15
N LEU A 343 5.08 -16.83 -21.25
CA LEU A 343 5.99 -15.68 -21.20
C LEU A 343 7.08 -15.73 -22.28
N GLY A 344 7.38 -14.56 -22.85
CA GLY A 344 8.51 -14.31 -23.73
C GLY A 344 9.64 -13.61 -22.95
N GLU A 345 9.67 -12.29 -23.00
CA GLU A 345 10.72 -11.47 -22.39
C GLU A 345 10.21 -10.73 -21.14
N VAL A 346 11.03 -10.68 -20.09
CA VAL A 346 10.75 -9.90 -18.88
C VAL A 346 11.95 -9.03 -18.54
N ARG A 347 11.71 -7.72 -18.40
CA ARG A 347 12.74 -6.70 -18.19
C ARG A 347 12.37 -5.81 -17.00
N LEU A 348 13.39 -5.42 -16.26
CA LEU A 348 13.35 -4.35 -15.26
C LEU A 348 13.93 -3.09 -15.91
N ILE A 349 13.14 -2.02 -15.97
CA ILE A 349 13.52 -0.74 -16.53
C ILE A 349 13.85 0.20 -15.38
N LEU A 350 15.07 0.74 -15.35
CA LEU A 350 15.55 1.67 -14.35
C LEU A 350 15.75 3.05 -14.98
N ARG A 351 15.12 4.07 -14.42
CA ARG A 351 15.29 5.47 -14.79
C ARG A 351 16.10 6.16 -13.70
N THR A 352 17.28 6.60 -14.08
CA THR A 352 18.24 7.31 -13.22
C THR A 352 18.49 8.71 -13.77
N ALA A 353 19.19 9.56 -13.01
CA ALA A 353 19.67 10.84 -13.53
C ALA A 353 20.58 10.71 -14.77
N SER A 354 21.22 9.55 -14.95
CA SER A 354 22.07 9.25 -16.12
C SER A 354 21.30 8.70 -17.34
N GLY A 355 19.98 8.59 -17.24
CA GLY A 355 19.12 8.00 -18.28
C GLY A 355 18.56 6.63 -17.89
N GLU A 356 17.94 6.00 -18.88
CA GLU A 356 17.27 4.71 -18.73
C GLU A 356 18.24 3.53 -18.93
N ARG A 357 18.09 2.49 -18.12
CA ARG A 357 18.82 1.24 -18.19
C ARG A 357 17.84 0.08 -18.17
N VAL A 358 18.07 -0.92 -19.01
CA VAL A 358 17.22 -2.11 -19.10
C VAL A 358 18.00 -3.30 -18.58
N LEU A 359 17.44 -4.00 -17.59
CA LEU A 359 18.02 -5.19 -17.00
C LEU A 359 17.13 -6.41 -17.31
N PRO A 360 17.67 -7.52 -17.80
CA PRO A 360 16.88 -8.75 -17.94
C PRO A 360 16.50 -9.27 -16.55
N MET A 361 15.26 -9.74 -16.39
CA MET A 361 14.86 -10.43 -15.16
C MET A 361 15.08 -11.94 -15.28
N GLN A 362 15.64 -12.55 -14.24
CA GLN A 362 15.86 -13.98 -14.19
C GLN A 362 14.60 -14.71 -13.76
N ASN A 363 14.09 -15.59 -14.64
CA ASN A 363 13.02 -16.53 -14.31
C ASN A 363 13.55 -17.64 -13.40
N ARG A 364 13.02 -17.74 -12.18
CA ARG A 364 13.35 -18.77 -11.18
C ARG A 364 12.46 -20.01 -11.29
N GLY A 365 11.60 -20.05 -12.30
CA GLY A 365 10.58 -21.08 -12.49
C GLY A 365 9.27 -20.75 -11.77
N PRO A 366 8.30 -21.67 -11.83
CA PRO A 366 7.05 -21.56 -11.07
C PRO A 366 7.33 -21.47 -9.57
N TYR A 367 6.65 -20.57 -8.85
CA TYR A 367 6.80 -20.50 -7.39
C TYR A 367 6.23 -21.78 -6.75
N PRO A 368 6.94 -22.41 -5.78
CA PRO A 368 6.48 -23.64 -5.15
C PRO A 368 5.11 -23.46 -4.48
N SER A 369 4.22 -24.44 -4.68
CA SER A 369 2.94 -24.50 -4.00
C SER A 369 2.88 -25.70 -3.05
N GLN A 370 2.44 -25.46 -1.81
CA GLN A 370 2.13 -26.52 -0.84
C GLN A 370 0.63 -26.65 -0.55
N THR A 371 -0.20 -25.96 -1.34
CA THR A 371 -1.67 -25.93 -1.20
C THR A 371 -2.38 -26.72 -2.31
N GLY A 372 -1.63 -27.37 -3.20
CA GLY A 372 -2.19 -28.18 -4.29
C GLY A 372 -2.72 -27.36 -5.46
N ALA A 373 -2.09 -26.23 -5.78
CA ALA A 373 -2.52 -25.38 -6.87
C ALA A 373 -2.29 -26.04 -8.24
N ALA A 374 -3.30 -25.99 -9.10
CA ALA A 374 -3.23 -26.43 -10.49
C ALA A 374 -2.41 -25.45 -11.35
N ILE A 375 -2.39 -24.18 -10.95
CA ILE A 375 -1.73 -23.08 -11.63
C ILE A 375 -0.91 -22.27 -10.63
N THR A 376 0.22 -21.73 -11.08
CA THR A 376 1.04 -20.79 -10.29
C THR A 376 1.85 -19.92 -11.23
N SER A 377 2.19 -18.72 -10.77
CA SER A 377 3.01 -17.78 -11.53
C SER A 377 4.49 -18.14 -11.49
N HIS A 378 5.22 -17.66 -12.50
CA HIS A 378 6.67 -17.71 -12.48
C HIS A 378 7.22 -16.63 -11.55
N TYR A 379 8.26 -16.96 -10.79
CA TYR A 379 8.96 -16.05 -9.92
C TYR A 379 10.15 -15.42 -10.65
N PHE A 380 10.22 -14.09 -10.68
CA PHE A 380 11.29 -13.36 -11.35
C PHE A 380 12.11 -12.53 -10.37
N THR A 381 13.42 -12.46 -10.62
CA THR A 381 14.34 -11.64 -9.83
C THR A 381 15.32 -10.85 -10.70
N ALA A 382 15.70 -9.65 -10.28
CA ALA A 382 16.80 -8.90 -10.89
C ALA A 382 17.65 -8.21 -9.82
N LEU A 383 18.97 -8.26 -9.98
CA LEU A 383 19.90 -7.53 -9.10
C LEU A 383 19.88 -6.05 -9.46
N LEU A 384 19.83 -5.21 -8.43
CA LEU A 384 19.86 -3.76 -8.54
C LEU A 384 21.30 -3.25 -8.54
N PRO A 385 21.62 -2.25 -9.38
CA PRO A 385 22.96 -1.67 -9.43
C PRO A 385 23.26 -0.85 -8.18
N VAL A 386 24.28 -1.26 -7.44
CA VAL A 386 24.81 -0.52 -6.29
C VAL A 386 25.25 0.89 -6.70
N GLY A 387 24.95 1.90 -5.88
CA GLY A 387 25.36 3.28 -6.10
C GLY A 387 24.63 4.01 -7.24
N ALA A 388 23.47 3.53 -7.67
CA ALA A 388 22.69 4.20 -8.71
C ALA A 388 21.95 5.47 -8.22
N GLY A 389 21.92 5.72 -6.91
CA GLY A 389 21.24 6.87 -6.30
C GLY A 389 19.72 6.73 -6.37
N ASP A 390 19.01 7.84 -6.61
CA ASP A 390 17.56 7.84 -6.81
C ASP A 390 17.17 7.16 -8.13
N VAL A 391 16.37 6.11 -8.03
CA VAL A 391 15.90 5.33 -9.18
C VAL A 391 14.38 5.29 -9.20
N ARG A 392 13.79 5.54 -10.37
CA ARG A 392 12.41 5.12 -10.68
C ARG A 392 12.47 3.83 -11.49
N TYR A 393 11.62 2.85 -11.20
CA TYR A 393 11.66 1.58 -11.92
C TYR A 393 10.29 0.98 -12.17
N TYR A 394 10.19 0.18 -13.22
CA TYR A 394 9.02 -0.65 -13.50
C TYR A 394 9.45 -1.91 -14.24
N ILE A 395 8.58 -2.91 -14.25
CA ILE A 395 8.77 -4.17 -14.96
C ILE A 395 7.95 -4.12 -16.24
N GLU A 396 8.54 -4.54 -17.36
CA GLU A 396 7.86 -4.77 -18.62
C GLU A 396 7.94 -6.26 -18.96
N ALA A 397 6.79 -6.87 -19.20
CA ALA A 397 6.68 -8.27 -19.60
C ALA A 397 6.01 -8.37 -20.97
N VAL A 398 6.57 -9.23 -21.82
CA VAL A 398 6.05 -9.55 -23.15
C VAL A 398 5.75 -11.04 -23.20
N ASP A 399 4.55 -11.41 -23.61
CA ASP A 399 4.16 -12.81 -23.81
C ASP A 399 4.69 -13.39 -25.15
N LYS A 400 4.36 -14.64 -25.46
CA LYS A 400 4.71 -15.29 -26.73
C LYS A 400 3.87 -14.82 -27.92
N ARG A 401 2.85 -13.99 -27.70
CA ARG A 401 2.00 -13.40 -28.73
C ARG A 401 2.37 -11.95 -29.05
N GLY A 402 3.27 -11.35 -28.28
CA GLY A 402 3.69 -9.96 -28.41
C GLY A 402 2.83 -8.97 -27.62
N ASN A 403 1.91 -9.45 -26.76
CA ASN A 403 1.19 -8.60 -25.83
C ASN A 403 2.14 -8.11 -24.73
N VAL A 404 2.02 -6.84 -24.37
CA VAL A 404 2.93 -6.16 -23.43
C VAL A 404 2.15 -5.69 -22.22
N ALA A 405 2.71 -5.92 -21.04
CA ALA A 405 2.22 -5.38 -19.78
C ALA A 405 3.34 -4.66 -19.02
N ARG A 406 2.97 -3.67 -18.21
CA ARG A 406 3.89 -2.90 -17.37
C ARG A 406 3.39 -2.83 -15.92
N SER A 407 4.30 -2.99 -14.96
CA SER A 407 4.00 -2.71 -13.55
C SER A 407 3.85 -1.20 -13.30
N ALA A 408 3.42 -0.84 -12.10
CA ALA A 408 3.49 0.54 -11.64
C ALA A 408 4.93 1.07 -11.63
N LEU A 409 5.08 2.40 -11.77
CA LEU A 409 6.35 3.09 -11.66
C LEU A 409 6.72 3.30 -10.19
N GLU A 410 7.58 2.44 -9.69
CA GLU A 410 8.08 2.47 -8.31
C GLU A 410 9.30 3.38 -8.17
N ARG A 411 9.78 3.54 -6.94
CA ARG A 411 11.00 4.29 -6.62
C ARG A 411 11.84 3.57 -5.56
N ILE A 412 13.14 3.79 -5.59
CA ILE A 412 14.07 3.28 -4.58
C ILE A 412 15.42 4.02 -4.68
N TYR A 413 16.03 4.30 -3.53
CA TYR A 413 17.39 4.78 -3.43
C TYR A 413 18.36 3.61 -3.32
N LEU A 414 19.40 3.60 -4.15
CA LEU A 414 20.45 2.58 -4.19
C LEU A 414 21.80 3.21 -3.80
N ALA A 415 22.22 2.92 -2.56
CA ALA A 415 23.40 3.53 -1.93
C ALA A 415 24.72 3.16 -2.59
#